data_AF-A0A349Z9U7-F1
#
_entry.id   AF-A0A349Z9U7-F1
#
_cell.length_a   1.000
_cell.length_b   1.000
_cell.length_c   1.000
_cell.angle_alpha   90.00
_cell.angle_beta   90.00
_cell.angle_gamma   90.00
#
_symmetry.space_group_name_H-M   'P 1'
#
loop_
_entity.id
_entity.type
_entity.pdbx_description
1 polymer ?
#
loop_
_entity_poly.entity_id
_entity_poly.type
_entity_poly.pdbx_seq_one_letter_code
_entity_poly.pdbx_strand_id
1 'polypeptide(L)'
;MSSTYIAIHNKSLIAQGELPAVIREALRQFPEAEPYLYKLDNGKRVDIDWRGDAEEVIKRLPAALVPPAKKRGRPKLGVISKEVTLLPEHWEWLSVQR
;
A
#
# COMPACT_ATOMS: atom_id res chain seq x y z
N MET A 1 -2.71 0.68 -7.90
CA MET A 1 -4.16 0.94 -7.87
C MET A 1 -4.50 1.23 -6.43
N SER A 2 -4.94 2.46 -6.15
CA SER A 2 -5.47 2.88 -4.86
C SER A 2 -6.65 1.99 -4.49
N SER A 3 -6.64 1.38 -3.30
CA SER A 3 -7.78 0.58 -2.82
C SER A 3 -8.69 1.48 -2.02
N THR A 4 -9.95 1.56 -2.43
CA THR A 4 -10.97 2.37 -1.74
C THR A 4 -11.62 1.57 -0.62
N TYR A 5 -11.77 2.19 0.54
CA TYR A 5 -12.41 1.65 1.74
C TYR A 5 -13.57 2.56 2.16
N ILE A 6 -14.55 1.97 2.84
CA ILE A 6 -15.69 2.67 3.44
C ILE A 6 -15.77 2.31 4.93
N ALA A 7 -16.00 3.31 5.78
CA ALA A 7 -16.31 3.11 7.20
C ALA A 7 -17.76 3.45 7.47
N ILE A 8 -18.50 2.52 8.07
CA ILE A 8 -19.92 2.65 8.38
C ILE A 8 -20.11 2.43 9.88
N HIS A 9 -20.85 3.32 10.52
CA HIS A 9 -21.24 3.19 11.92
C HIS A 9 -22.71 3.58 12.09
N ASN A 10 -23.46 2.82 12.87
CA ASN A 10 -24.88 3.06 13.16
C ASN A 10 -25.75 3.37 11.91
N LYS A 11 -25.60 2.58 10.84
CA LYS A 11 -26.30 2.74 9.55
C LYS A 11 -25.99 4.05 8.79
N SER A 12 -24.95 4.78 9.18
CA SER A 12 -24.46 5.96 8.48
C SER A 12 -23.05 5.73 7.92
N LEU A 13 -22.78 6.28 6.74
CA LEU A 13 -21.45 6.33 6.16
C LEU A 13 -20.65 7.43 6.86
N ILE A 14 -19.52 7.07 7.48
CA ILE A 14 -18.64 8.04 8.13
C ILE A 14 -17.65 8.64 7.12
N ALA A 15 -16.97 7.77 6.36
CA ALA A 15 -15.92 8.16 5.44
C ALA A 15 -15.74 7.14 4.31
N GLN A 16 -15.24 7.60 3.17
CA GLN A 16 -14.88 6.79 2.01
C GLN A 16 -13.58 7.29 1.38
N GLY A 17 -12.63 6.41 1.11
CA GLY A 17 -11.36 6.78 0.47
C GLY A 17 -10.24 5.79 0.74
N GLU A 18 -9.01 6.30 0.78
CA GLU A 18 -7.83 5.52 1.17
C GLU A 18 -7.92 5.09 2.64
N LEU A 19 -7.41 3.90 2.96
CA LEU A 19 -7.48 3.32 4.31
C LEU A 19 -7.01 4.28 5.42
N PRO A 20 -5.84 4.95 5.30
CA PRO A 20 -5.38 5.88 6.35
C PRO A 20 -6.26 7.12 6.48
N ALA A 21 -6.88 7.59 5.40
CA ALA A 21 -7.78 8.74 5.44
C ALA A 21 -9.09 8.38 6.15
N VAL A 22 -9.66 7.23 5.82
CA VAL A 22 -10.89 6.71 6.44
C VAL A 22 -10.71 6.50 7.94
N ILE A 23 -9.58 5.94 8.39
CA ILE A 23 -9.30 5.73 9.82
C ILE A 23 -9.22 7.06 10.58
N ARG A 24 -8.50 8.05 10.03
CA ARG A 24 -8.38 9.37 10.64
C ARG A 24 -9.72 10.07 10.77
N GLU A 25 -10.54 10.00 9.73
CA GLU A 25 -11.86 10.64 9.73
C GLU A 25 -12.83 9.94 10.67
N ALA A 26 -12.80 8.60 10.71
CA ALA A 26 -13.58 7.80 11.64
C ALA A 26 -13.30 8.17 13.11
N LEU A 27 -12.02 8.18 13.52
CA LEU A 27 -11.64 8.52 14.89
C LEU A 27 -11.84 10.00 15.22
N ARG A 28 -11.73 10.89 14.23
CA ARG A 28 -12.01 12.32 14.41
C ARG A 28 -13.49 12.60 14.70
N GLN A 29 -14.40 11.92 14.00
CA GLN A 29 -15.83 12.10 14.19
C GLN A 29 -16.35 11.31 15.40
N PHE A 30 -15.82 10.10 15.62
CA PHE A 30 -16.28 9.19 16.65
C PHE A 30 -15.09 8.48 17.33
N PRO A 31 -14.47 9.10 18.34
CA PRO A 31 -13.25 8.58 18.97
C PRO A 31 -13.47 7.28 19.77
N GLU A 32 -14.69 7.02 20.24
CA GLU A 32 -15.03 5.80 21.00
C GLU A 32 -15.83 4.79 20.17
N ALA A 33 -16.07 5.05 18.88
CA ALA A 33 -16.79 4.10 18.03
C ALA A 33 -15.84 3.02 17.50
N GLU A 34 -16.43 1.85 17.22
CA GLU A 34 -15.79 0.78 16.44
C GLU A 34 -16.51 0.64 15.08
N PRO A 35 -16.22 1.49 14.08
CA PRO A 35 -16.85 1.41 12.77
C PRO A 35 -16.56 0.11 12.04
N TYR A 36 -17.53 -0.32 11.24
CA TYR A 36 -17.34 -1.41 10.29
C TYR A 36 -16.62 -0.91 9.05
N LEU A 37 -15.47 -1.50 8.78
CA LEU A 37 -14.64 -1.15 7.63
C LEU A 37 -14.83 -2.19 6.51
N TYR A 38 -15.11 -1.72 5.30
CA TYR A 38 -15.25 -2.57 4.11
C TYR A 38 -14.35 -2.09 2.99
N LYS A 39 -13.85 -3.04 2.21
CA LYS A 39 -13.14 -2.78 0.96
C LYS A 39 -14.14 -2.69 -0.19
N LEU A 40 -14.11 -1.60 -0.95
CA LEU A 40 -15.13 -1.31 -1.96
C LEU A 40 -15.02 -2.19 -3.21
N ASP A 41 -13.83 -2.70 -3.51
CA ASP A 41 -13.56 -3.50 -4.71
C ASP A 41 -14.23 -4.89 -4.67
N ASN A 42 -14.32 -5.50 -3.50
CA ASN A 42 -14.80 -6.87 -3.33
C ASN A 42 -15.83 -7.03 -2.20
N GLY A 43 -16.18 -5.94 -1.51
CA GLY A 43 -17.12 -5.93 -0.39
C GLY A 43 -16.61 -6.67 0.86
N LYS A 44 -15.33 -7.06 0.90
CA LYS A 44 -14.78 -7.77 2.06
C LYS A 44 -14.70 -6.84 3.25
N ARG A 45 -15.22 -7.31 4.38
CA ARG A 45 -15.04 -6.67 5.67
C ARG A 45 -13.59 -6.83 6.12
N VAL A 46 -13.08 -5.77 6.73
CA VAL A 46 -11.73 -5.71 7.29
C VAL A 46 -11.87 -5.35 8.76
N ASP A 47 -11.44 -6.24 9.64
CA ASP A 47 -11.45 -5.98 11.07
C ASP A 47 -10.08 -5.42 11.50
N ILE A 48 -10.11 -4.28 12.17
CA ILE A 48 -8.93 -3.58 12.70
C ILE A 48 -9.19 -3.18 14.15
N ASP A 49 -8.13 -3.03 14.93
CA ASP A 49 -8.20 -2.52 16.29
C ASP A 49 -8.28 -0.98 16.27
N TRP A 50 -9.40 -0.42 16.72
CA TRP A 50 -9.65 1.03 16.75
C TRP A 50 -9.08 1.74 17.99
N ARG A 51 -8.44 1.01 18.91
CA ARG A 51 -7.98 1.57 20.18
C ARG A 51 -6.77 2.49 20.05
N GLY A 52 -6.96 3.74 20.45
CA GLY A 52 -5.91 4.76 20.56
C GLY A 52 -6.02 5.82 19.47
N ASP A 53 -4.93 6.56 19.26
CA ASP A 53 -4.87 7.60 18.23
C ASP A 53 -4.87 7.01 16.81
N ALA A 54 -5.33 7.81 15.84
CA ALA A 54 -5.41 7.38 14.44
C ALA A 54 -4.08 6.90 13.87
N GLU A 55 -2.97 7.53 14.22
CA GLU A 55 -1.64 7.11 13.75
C GLU A 55 -1.19 5.79 14.39
N GLU A 56 -1.62 5.51 15.61
CA GLU A 56 -1.31 4.27 16.31
C GLU A 56 -2.11 3.10 15.71
N VAL A 57 -3.40 3.33 15.40
CA VAL A 57 -4.23 2.39 14.64
C VAL A 57 -3.62 2.10 13.27
N ILE A 58 -3.17 3.13 12.55
CA ILE A 58 -2.52 2.97 11.23
C ILE A 58 -1.23 2.13 11.33
N LYS A 59 -0.41 2.32 12.38
CA LYS A 59 0.82 1.54 12.58
C LYS A 59 0.55 0.06 12.85
N ARG A 60 -0.57 -0.27 13.51
CA ARG A 60 -0.96 -1.66 13.80
C ARG A 60 -1.62 -2.37 12.62
N LEU A 61 -1.87 -1.69 11.51
CA LEU A 61 -2.48 -2.31 10.34
C LEU A 61 -1.63 -3.47 9.81
N PRO A 62 -2.24 -4.63 9.50
CA PRO A 62 -1.52 -5.72 8.88
C PRO A 62 -0.95 -5.30 7.52
N ALA A 63 0.27 -5.76 7.23
CA ALA A 63 1.00 -5.41 6.01
C ALA A 63 0.24 -5.73 4.70
N ALA A 64 -0.72 -6.65 4.73
CA ALA A 64 -1.58 -6.99 3.61
C ALA A 64 -2.56 -5.87 3.21
N LEU A 65 -2.91 -4.97 4.15
CA LEU A 65 -3.81 -3.84 3.91
C LEU A 65 -3.07 -2.55 3.54
N VAL A 66 -1.79 -2.48 3.88
CA VAL A 66 -0.94 -1.35 3.53
C VAL A 66 -0.51 -1.52 2.07
N PRO A 67 -0.84 -0.58 1.16
CA PRO A 67 -0.37 -0.68 -0.21
C PRO A 67 1.17 -0.73 -0.19
N PRO A 68 1.78 -1.62 -0.98
CA PRO A 68 3.24 -1.72 -1.00
C PRO A 68 3.78 -0.34 -1.35
N ALA A 69 4.65 0.18 -0.49
CA ALA A 69 5.36 1.43 -0.77
C ALA A 69 5.95 1.29 -2.18
N LYS A 70 5.64 2.25 -3.06
CA LYS A 70 6.22 2.28 -4.41
C LYS A 70 7.74 2.21 -4.22
N LYS A 71 8.33 1.04 -4.48
CA LYS A 71 9.78 0.88 -4.44
C LYS A 71 10.30 1.94 -5.40
N ARG A 72 11.06 2.91 -4.88
CA ARG A 72 11.85 3.83 -5.71
C ARG A 72 12.98 2.98 -6.30
N GLY A 73 12.62 2.21 -7.32
CA GLY A 73 13.48 1.28 -8.02
C GLY A 73 13.66 1.77 -9.43
N ARG A 74 14.92 1.73 -9.87
CA ARG A 74 15.43 1.93 -11.24
C ARG A 74 14.31 1.80 -12.28
N PRO A 75 14.03 2.83 -13.11
CA PRO A 75 13.10 2.66 -14.22
C PRO A 75 13.48 1.38 -14.97
N LYS A 76 12.49 0.60 -15.40
CA LYS A 76 12.69 -0.54 -16.31
C LYS A 76 13.24 0.01 -17.65
N LEU A 77 14.49 0.47 -17.66
CA LEU A 77 15.31 0.42 -18.85
C LEU A 77 15.42 -1.07 -19.12
N GLY A 78 14.67 -1.54 -20.12
CA GLY A 78 14.65 -2.94 -20.55
C GLY A 78 15.98 -3.34 -21.17
N VAL A 79 17.10 -3.08 -20.50
CA VAL A 79 18.42 -3.53 -20.91
C VAL A 79 18.49 -5.00 -20.52
N ILE A 80 18.34 -5.86 -21.52
CA ILE A 80 18.58 -7.29 -21.40
C ILE A 80 20.09 -7.48 -21.22
N SER A 81 20.53 -8.45 -20.41
CA SER A 81 21.95 -8.80 -20.34
C SER A 81 22.48 -9.04 -21.76
N LYS A 82 23.48 -8.24 -22.18
CA LYS A 82 24.06 -8.12 -23.54
C LYS A 82 23.59 -6.96 -24.44
N GLU A 83 22.65 -6.12 -24.01
CA GLU A 83 22.23 -4.90 -24.73
C GLU A 83 22.97 -3.63 -24.28
N VAL A 84 24.17 -3.76 -23.73
CA VAL A 84 25.09 -2.63 -23.64
C VAL A 84 25.93 -2.68 -24.91
N THR A 85 26.08 -1.55 -25.61
CA THR A 85 26.84 -1.42 -26.86
C THR A 85 28.34 -1.63 -26.63
N LEU A 86 28.71 -2.82 -26.20
CA LEU A 86 30.07 -3.27 -26.03
C LEU A 86 30.53 -3.90 -27.34
N LEU A 87 31.74 -3.53 -27.76
CA LEU A 87 32.43 -4.21 -28.85
C LEU A 87 32.72 -5.67 -28.45
N PRO A 88 32.80 -6.59 -29.42
CA PRO A 88 33.09 -8.01 -29.17
C PRO A 88 34.30 -8.25 -28.25
N GLU A 89 35.37 -7.46 -28.40
CA GLU A 89 36.59 -7.55 -27.60
C GLU A 89 36.35 -7.27 -26.10
N HIS A 90 35.42 -6.37 -25.77
CA HIS A 90 35.09 -6.05 -24.39
C HIS A 90 34.31 -7.17 -23.70
N TRP A 91 33.50 -7.92 -24.44
CA TRP A 91 32.82 -9.11 -23.92
C TRP A 91 33.79 -10.24 -23.64
N GLU A 92 34.78 -10.42 -24.52
CA GLU A 92 35.82 -11.42 -24.35
C GLU A 92 36.66 -11.13 -23.10
N TRP A 93 37.09 -9.87 -22.91
CA TRP A 93 37.76 -9.43 -21.69
C TRP A 93 36.92 -9.64 -20.41
N LEU A 94 35.62 -9.32 -20.44
CA LEU A 94 34.73 -9.57 -19.29
C LEU A 94 34.57 -11.05 -18.96
N SER A 95 34.63 -11.95 -19.94
CA SER A 95 34.48 -13.40 -19.70
C SER A 95 35.68 -14.01 -18.95
N VAL A 96 36.82 -13.33 -18.95
CA VAL A 96 38.05 -13.73 -18.25
C VAL A 96 38.06 -13.26 -16.78
N GLN A 97 37.22 -12.29 -16.41
CA GLN A 97 37.10 -11.78 -15.04
C GLN A 97 36.14 -12.66 -14.22
N ARG A 98 36.64 -13.77 -13.68
CA ARG A 98 35.93 -14.62 -12.71
C ARG A 98 36.45 -14.42 -11.30
#